data_AF-A0A957DW05-F1
#
_entry.id   AF-A0A957DW05-F1
#
_cell.length_a   1.000
_cell.length_b   1.000
_cell.length_c   1.000
_cell.angle_alpha   90.00
_cell.angle_beta   90.00
_cell.angle_gamma   90.00
#
_symmetry.space_group_name_H-M   'P 1'
#
loop_
_entity.id
_entity.type
_entity.pdbx_description
1 polymer ?
#
loop_
_entity_poly.entity_id
_entity_poly.type
_entity_poly.pdbx_seq_one_letter_code
_entity_poly.pdbx_strand_id
1 'polypeptide(L)'
;TDPFLVEVQQTHQPIYLPDASANPDFQSWGTAQKIRGWICAPLIVHGRVLGVLTVDNHRYDAYGPVDIELAQAFANQAAIAIENARLYAAEQAAHQTADLLRTTNEALSRTLNTDDVLRTLLQHLIPVLHVDSACILLPDERGELVHLHSTYGYEQWTDVTAVVQSR
;
A
#
# COMPACT_ATOMS: atom_id res chain seq x y z
N THR A 1 -16.62 -4.69 5.36
CA THR A 1 -15.87 -4.24 4.16
C THR A 1 -15.69 -2.76 4.23
N ASP A 2 -14.46 -2.28 4.06
CA ASP A 2 -14.10 -0.85 4.07
C ASP A 2 -14.80 -0.11 2.90
N PRO A 3 -15.56 0.98 3.15
CA PRO A 3 -16.28 1.70 2.11
C PRO A 3 -15.36 2.37 1.07
N PHE A 4 -14.17 2.83 1.47
CA PHE A 4 -13.21 3.44 0.54
C PHE A 4 -12.65 2.40 -0.41
N LEU A 5 -12.38 1.17 0.07
CA LEU A 5 -11.94 0.08 -0.81
C LEU A 5 -13.01 -0.25 -1.86
N VAL A 6 -14.28 -0.31 -1.47
CA VAL A 6 -15.39 -0.57 -2.40
C VAL A 6 -15.49 0.54 -3.45
N GLU A 7 -15.37 1.80 -3.04
CA GLU A 7 -15.44 2.94 -3.95
C GLU A 7 -14.29 2.93 -4.96
N VAL A 8 -13.03 2.75 -4.53
CA VAL A 8 -11.90 2.71 -5.47
C VAL A 8 -11.93 1.49 -6.39
N GLN A 9 -12.50 0.36 -5.94
CA GLN A 9 -12.73 -0.82 -6.78
C GLN A 9 -13.74 -0.54 -7.91
N GLN A 10 -14.74 0.31 -7.65
CA GLN A 10 -15.76 0.66 -8.64
C GLN A 10 -15.27 1.75 -9.58
N THR A 11 -14.62 2.78 -9.04
CA THR A 11 -14.26 3.99 -9.80
C THR A 11 -12.90 3.89 -10.47
N HIS A 12 -11.97 3.11 -9.92
CA HIS A 12 -10.55 3.13 -10.28
C HIS A 12 -9.92 4.53 -10.18
N GLN A 13 -10.48 5.39 -9.32
CA GLN A 13 -9.99 6.74 -9.09
C GLN A 13 -9.46 6.90 -7.66
N PRO A 14 -8.48 7.78 -7.44
CA PRO A 14 -8.06 8.13 -6.10
C PRO A 14 -9.17 8.92 -5.38
N ILE A 15 -9.28 8.69 -4.08
CA ILE A 15 -10.17 9.43 -3.17
C ILE A 15 -9.34 10.46 -2.43
N TYR A 16 -9.82 11.70 -2.37
CA TYR A 16 -9.22 12.77 -1.59
C TYR A 16 -10.20 13.28 -0.53
N LEU A 17 -9.74 13.32 0.72
CA LEU A 17 -10.45 13.95 1.83
C LEU A 17 -9.63 15.15 2.33
N PRO A 18 -10.17 16.38 2.25
CA PRO A 18 -9.56 17.56 2.89
C PRO A 18 -9.53 17.46 4.42
N ASP A 19 -10.51 16.75 4.99
CA ASP A 19 -10.58 16.43 6.42
C ASP A 19 -11.17 15.03 6.67
N ALA A 20 -10.30 14.03 6.71
CA ALA A 20 -10.62 12.66 7.05
C ALA A 20 -11.24 12.54 8.46
N SER A 21 -10.82 13.37 9.41
CA SER A 21 -11.38 13.36 10.77
C SER A 21 -12.85 13.76 10.85
N ALA A 22 -13.36 14.43 9.82
CA ALA A 22 -14.77 14.82 9.71
C ALA A 22 -15.63 13.77 8.98
N ASN A 23 -15.02 12.75 8.36
CA ASN A 23 -15.73 11.71 7.63
C ASN A 23 -16.08 10.54 8.58
N PRO A 24 -17.38 10.22 8.79
CA PRO A 24 -17.81 9.13 9.67
C PRO A 24 -17.32 7.74 9.25
N ASP A 25 -17.07 7.56 7.96
CA ASP A 25 -16.61 6.29 7.39
C ASP A 25 -15.09 6.12 7.54
N PHE A 26 -14.36 7.19 7.89
CA PHE A 26 -12.92 7.16 8.08
C PHE A 26 -12.53 6.53 9.42
N GLN A 27 -11.98 5.33 9.36
CA GLN A 27 -11.41 4.65 10.52
C GLN A 27 -9.90 4.94 10.61
N SER A 28 -9.50 5.73 11.61
CA SER A 28 -8.08 5.98 11.88
C SER A 28 -7.41 4.73 12.44
N TRP A 29 -6.41 4.19 11.75
CA TRP A 29 -5.55 3.13 12.25
C TRP A 29 -4.38 3.74 13.07
N GLY A 30 -4.68 4.24 14.27
CA GLY A 30 -3.71 4.87 15.18
C GLY A 30 -4.28 6.03 16.00
N THR A 31 -3.63 6.37 17.13
CA THR A 31 -4.21 7.21 18.20
C THR A 31 -3.47 8.51 18.54
N ALA A 32 -2.28 8.80 18.01
CA ALA A 32 -1.48 9.91 18.54
C ALA A 32 -1.89 11.30 18.02
N GLN A 33 -2.36 11.45 16.78
CA GLN A 33 -2.84 12.70 16.20
C GLN A 33 -3.91 12.47 15.12
N LYS A 34 -4.84 13.41 14.95
CA LYS A 34 -5.96 13.30 13.99
C LYS A 34 -5.47 13.53 12.55
N ILE A 35 -5.55 12.51 11.71
CA ILE A 35 -5.38 12.62 10.26
C ILE A 35 -6.49 13.54 9.72
N ARG A 36 -6.10 14.56 8.93
CA ARG A 36 -7.03 15.51 8.28
C ARG A 36 -6.88 15.42 6.77
N GLY A 37 -5.76 15.82 6.20
CA GLY A 37 -5.51 15.63 4.77
C GLY A 37 -5.25 14.16 4.48
N TRP A 38 -6.01 13.57 3.57
CA TRP A 38 -5.87 12.14 3.25
C TRP A 38 -6.10 11.84 1.77
N ILE A 39 -5.21 11.06 1.17
CA ILE A 39 -5.36 10.48 -0.16
C ILE A 39 -5.41 8.96 -0.02
N CYS A 40 -6.33 8.33 -0.75
CA CYS A 40 -6.34 6.89 -1.00
C CYS A 40 -6.26 6.64 -2.49
N ALA A 41 -5.12 6.13 -2.95
CA ALA A 41 -4.85 5.83 -4.34
C ALA A 41 -4.91 4.31 -4.59
N PRO A 42 -5.78 3.81 -5.48
CA PRO A 42 -5.83 2.39 -5.79
C PRO A 42 -4.57 1.88 -6.49
N LEU A 43 -4.11 0.70 -6.08
CA LEU A 43 -3.06 -0.06 -6.76
C LEU A 43 -3.68 -0.84 -7.92
N ILE A 44 -3.57 -0.30 -9.14
CA ILE A 44 -4.24 -0.89 -10.32
C ILE A 44 -3.23 -1.62 -11.19
N VAL A 45 -3.50 -2.89 -11.48
CA VAL A 45 -2.77 -3.67 -12.51
C VAL A 45 -3.76 -4.45 -13.35
N HIS A 46 -3.57 -4.44 -14.68
CA HIS A 46 -4.45 -5.16 -15.62
C HIS A 46 -5.96 -4.92 -15.39
N GLY A 47 -6.34 -3.67 -15.03
CA GLY A 47 -7.73 -3.30 -14.77
C GLY A 47 -8.33 -3.86 -13.48
N ARG A 48 -7.50 -4.34 -12.55
CA ARG A 48 -7.92 -4.84 -11.23
C ARG A 48 -7.25 -4.02 -10.13
N VAL A 49 -8.03 -3.67 -9.11
CA VAL A 49 -7.51 -3.07 -7.87
C VAL A 49 -6.95 -4.18 -6.98
N LEU A 50 -5.64 -4.14 -6.76
CA LEU A 50 -4.94 -5.06 -5.85
C LEU A 50 -5.01 -4.63 -4.39
N GLY A 51 -5.24 -3.34 -4.13
CA GLY A 51 -5.19 -2.74 -2.79
C GLY A 51 -5.13 -1.21 -2.90
N VAL A 52 -4.68 -0.55 -1.84
CA VAL A 52 -4.60 0.92 -1.77
C VAL A 52 -3.29 1.43 -1.17
N LEU A 53 -2.82 2.58 -1.67
CA LEU A 53 -1.78 3.41 -1.10
C LEU A 53 -2.47 4.56 -0.39
N THR A 54 -2.23 4.73 0.90
CA THR A 54 -2.74 5.88 1.65
C THR A 54 -1.63 6.85 1.98
N VAL A 55 -1.98 8.14 1.96
CA VAL A 55 -1.08 9.25 2.25
C VAL A 55 -1.77 10.20 3.22
N ASP A 56 -1.16 10.42 4.38
CA ASP A 56 -1.81 11.03 5.52
C ASP A 56 -1.09 12.33 5.95
N ASN A 57 -1.88 13.32 6.37
CA ASN A 57 -1.39 14.60 6.87
C ASN A 57 -2.31 15.15 7.98
N HIS A 58 -1.76 15.83 8.97
CA HIS A 58 -2.53 16.48 10.05
C HIS A 58 -3.14 17.82 9.64
N ARG A 59 -2.65 18.41 8.57
CA ARG A 59 -3.13 19.69 8.05
C ARG A 59 -4.43 19.45 7.29
N TYR A 60 -5.40 20.33 7.54
CA TYR A 60 -6.61 20.43 6.73
C TYR A 60 -6.24 20.79 5.29
N ASP A 61 -6.90 20.16 4.32
CA ASP A 61 -6.77 20.47 2.90
C ASP A 61 -5.30 20.45 2.42
N ALA A 62 -4.56 19.42 2.84
CA ALA A 62 -3.12 19.40 2.71
C ALA A 62 -2.58 19.19 1.28
N TYR A 63 -3.41 18.72 0.35
CA TYR A 63 -3.00 18.18 -0.94
C TYR A 63 -3.75 18.85 -2.09
N GLY A 64 -3.04 19.11 -3.19
CA GLY A 64 -3.60 19.61 -4.44
C GLY A 64 -3.73 18.54 -5.52
N PRO A 65 -4.22 18.92 -6.72
CA PRO A 65 -4.38 17.99 -7.85
C PRO A 65 -3.09 17.26 -8.25
N VAL A 66 -1.96 17.98 -8.24
CA VAL A 66 -0.64 17.42 -8.56
C VAL A 66 -0.23 16.34 -7.55
N ASP A 67 -0.55 16.55 -6.27
CA ASP A 67 -0.22 15.58 -5.21
C ASP A 67 -1.01 14.27 -5.40
N ILE A 68 -2.28 14.40 -5.79
CA ILE A 68 -3.17 13.26 -6.09
C ILE A 68 -2.68 12.48 -7.30
N GLU A 69 -2.31 13.18 -8.39
CA GLU A 69 -1.75 12.54 -9.59
C GLU A 69 -0.46 11.79 -9.29
N LEU A 70 0.41 12.39 -8.46
CA LEU A 70 1.66 11.78 -8.08
C LEU A 70 1.43 10.54 -7.20
N ALA A 71 0.55 10.62 -6.19
CA ALA A 71 0.15 9.47 -5.38
C ALA A 71 -0.38 8.32 -6.24
N GLN A 72 -1.21 8.62 -7.25
CA GLN A 72 -1.69 7.60 -8.19
C GLN A 72 -0.56 7.01 -9.04
N ALA A 73 0.40 7.82 -9.49
CA ALA A 73 1.54 7.32 -10.25
C ALA A 73 2.39 6.33 -9.43
N PHE A 74 2.63 6.63 -8.15
CA PHE A 74 3.31 5.72 -7.23
C PHE A 74 2.49 4.46 -6.96
N ALA A 75 1.18 4.57 -6.73
CA ALA A 75 0.31 3.42 -6.54
C ALA A 75 0.33 2.46 -7.76
N ASN A 76 0.36 3.00 -8.97
CA ASN A 76 0.49 2.19 -10.20
C ASN A 76 1.82 1.44 -10.27
N GLN A 77 2.94 2.07 -9.88
CA GLN A 77 4.23 1.39 -9.85
C GLN A 77 4.29 0.30 -8.77
N ALA A 78 3.73 0.56 -7.59
CA ALA A 78 3.61 -0.44 -6.53
C ALA A 78 2.77 -1.64 -6.98
N ALA A 79 1.65 -1.41 -7.67
CA ALA A 79 0.80 -2.47 -8.20
C ALA A 79 1.55 -3.40 -9.15
N ILE A 80 2.36 -2.85 -10.06
CA ILE A 80 3.19 -3.63 -10.99
C ILE A 80 4.22 -4.46 -10.22
N ALA A 81 4.91 -3.86 -9.24
CA ALA A 81 5.92 -4.56 -8.45
C ALA A 81 5.31 -5.73 -7.66
N ILE A 82 4.14 -5.53 -7.06
CA ILE A 82 3.42 -6.55 -6.29
C ILE A 82 2.98 -7.69 -7.21
N GLU A 83 2.41 -7.40 -8.38
CA GLU A 83 1.98 -8.44 -9.32
C GLU A 83 3.18 -9.24 -9.86
N ASN A 84 4.29 -8.58 -10.17
CA ASN A 84 5.51 -9.25 -10.60
C ASN A 84 6.05 -10.20 -9.52
N ALA A 85 6.05 -9.77 -8.26
CA ALA A 85 6.47 -10.61 -7.15
C ALA A 85 5.55 -11.82 -6.95
N ARG A 86 4.23 -11.62 -7.07
CA ARG A 86 3.24 -12.71 -6.98
C ARG A 86 3.42 -13.72 -8.11
N LEU A 87 3.65 -13.25 -9.35
CA LEU A 87 3.92 -14.11 -10.49
C LEU A 87 5.22 -14.89 -10.32
N TYR A 88 6.29 -14.23 -9.88
CA TYR A 88 7.58 -14.88 -9.60
C TYR A 88 7.47 -15.93 -8.49
N ALA A 89 6.74 -15.64 -7.41
CA ALA A 89 6.49 -16.60 -6.34
C ALA A 89 5.66 -17.81 -6.82
N ALA A 90 4.65 -17.57 -7.67
CA ALA A 90 3.86 -18.64 -8.27
C ALA A 90 4.68 -19.50 -9.24
N GLU A 91 5.54 -18.87 -10.05
CA GLU A 91 6.48 -19.56 -10.92
C GLU A 91 7.46 -20.41 -10.10
N GLN A 92 8.02 -19.86 -9.02
CA GLN A 92 8.88 -20.62 -8.11
C GLN A 92 8.16 -21.76 -7.41
N ALA A 93 6.92 -21.55 -6.94
CA ALA A 93 6.11 -22.63 -6.36
C ALA A 93 5.78 -23.71 -7.39
N ALA A 94 5.50 -23.34 -8.65
CA ALA A 94 5.28 -24.28 -9.74
C ALA A 94 6.55 -25.05 -10.10
N HIS A 95 7.72 -24.40 -10.09
CA HIS A 95 9.02 -25.06 -10.22
C HIS A 95 9.31 -26.00 -9.06
N GLN A 96 9.04 -25.60 -7.81
CA GLN A 96 9.16 -26.46 -6.62
C GLN A 96 8.20 -27.66 -6.66
N THR A 97 6.99 -27.47 -7.20
CA THR A 97 6.01 -28.55 -7.41
C THR A 97 6.47 -29.50 -8.52
N ALA A 98 7.18 -29.00 -9.53
CA ALA A 98 7.83 -29.80 -10.57
C ALA A 98 9.15 -30.47 -10.09
N ASP A 99 9.82 -29.89 -9.10
CA ASP A 99 11.11 -30.33 -8.56
C ASP A 99 11.01 -31.31 -7.39
N LEU A 100 9.80 -31.74 -7.02
CA LEU A 100 9.61 -32.99 -6.26
C LEU A 100 10.14 -34.24 -7.01
N LEU A 101 10.67 -34.06 -8.23
CA LEU A 101 11.42 -35.05 -8.98
C LEU A 101 12.86 -34.68 -9.36
N ARG A 102 13.44 -33.55 -8.93
CA ARG A 102 14.85 -33.30 -9.28
C ARG A 102 15.61 -32.40 -8.32
N THR A 103 16.24 -33.06 -7.37
CA THR A 103 17.33 -32.54 -6.53
C THR A 103 18.27 -31.61 -7.30
N THR A 104 18.62 -30.50 -6.64
CA THR A 104 19.82 -29.68 -6.83
C THR A 104 19.77 -28.60 -7.93
N ASN A 105 19.48 -27.35 -7.55
CA ASN A 105 20.39 -26.23 -7.84
C ASN A 105 20.04 -24.92 -7.10
N GLU A 106 20.78 -24.70 -6.00
CA GLU A 106 20.87 -23.47 -5.21
C GLU A 106 21.77 -22.42 -5.88
N ALA A 107 21.32 -21.61 -6.86
CA ALA A 107 22.25 -20.61 -7.42
C ALA A 107 21.72 -19.31 -8.07
N LEU A 108 20.42 -18.98 -8.08
CA LEU A 108 19.99 -17.73 -8.76
C LEU A 108 18.90 -16.92 -8.02
N SER A 109 19.04 -16.80 -6.70
CA SER A 109 18.30 -15.82 -5.89
C SER A 109 18.78 -14.38 -6.15
N ARG A 110 18.55 -13.86 -7.37
CA ARG A 110 18.54 -12.40 -7.62
C ARG A 110 17.16 -11.88 -7.23
N THR A 111 16.89 -11.94 -5.94
CA THR A 111 15.62 -11.56 -5.33
C THR A 111 15.48 -10.04 -5.35
N LEU A 112 14.62 -9.52 -6.22
CA LEU A 112 13.92 -8.27 -5.94
C LEU A 112 12.96 -8.59 -4.80
N ASN A 113 13.37 -8.30 -3.57
CA ASN A 113 12.49 -8.40 -2.41
C ASN A 113 11.42 -7.32 -2.56
N THR A 114 10.16 -7.71 -2.75
CA THR A 114 9.01 -6.81 -2.95
C THR A 114 8.99 -5.71 -1.91
N ASP A 115 9.28 -6.05 -0.66
CA ASP A 115 9.29 -5.10 0.45
C ASP A 115 10.38 -4.04 0.29
N ASP A 116 11.52 -4.38 -0.30
CA ASP A 116 12.60 -3.43 -0.56
C ASP A 116 12.24 -2.47 -1.71
N VAL A 117 11.51 -2.94 -2.73
CA VAL A 117 10.99 -2.10 -3.81
C VAL A 117 9.92 -1.13 -3.29
N LEU A 118 8.94 -1.64 -2.53
CA LEU A 118 7.87 -0.83 -1.95
C LEU A 118 8.42 0.21 -0.96
N ARG A 119 9.39 -0.18 -0.12
CA ARG A 119 10.09 0.75 0.79
C ARG A 119 10.83 1.83 0.01
N THR A 120 11.51 1.47 -1.07
CA THR A 120 12.21 2.43 -1.95
C THR A 120 11.21 3.40 -2.60
N LEU A 121 10.05 2.92 -3.04
CA LEU A 121 9.01 3.78 -3.61
C LEU A 121 8.50 4.79 -2.58
N LEU A 122 8.19 4.34 -1.36
CA LEU A 122 7.79 5.25 -0.27
C LEU A 122 8.88 6.28 0.02
N GLN A 123 10.16 5.87 0.07
CA GLN A 123 11.31 6.77 0.27
C GLN A 123 11.43 7.90 -0.77
N HIS A 124 11.02 7.65 -2.02
CA HIS A 124 11.05 8.66 -3.10
C HIS A 124 9.79 9.52 -3.15
N LEU A 125 8.68 9.06 -2.57
CA LEU A 125 7.42 9.79 -2.52
C LEU A 125 7.50 10.98 -1.55
N ILE A 126 8.19 10.80 -0.42
CA ILE A 126 8.23 11.76 0.71
C ILE A 126 8.90 13.10 0.41
N PRO A 127 10.01 13.18 -0.35
CA PRO A 127 10.61 14.48 -0.64
C PRO A 127 9.75 15.32 -1.60
N VAL A 128 8.87 14.65 -2.35
CA VAL A 128 8.05 15.27 -3.39
C VAL A 128 6.66 15.63 -2.88
N LEU A 129 6.08 14.77 -2.04
CA LEU A 129 4.83 15.03 -1.33
C LEU A 129 5.15 15.38 0.13
N HIS A 130 4.73 16.55 0.62
CA HIS A 130 4.91 16.97 2.01
C HIS A 130 4.01 16.15 2.96
N VAL A 131 4.31 14.87 3.12
CA VAL A 131 3.47 13.87 3.82
C VAL A 131 3.99 13.64 5.23
N ASP A 132 3.07 13.43 6.17
CA ASP A 132 3.44 13.08 7.54
C ASP A 132 3.66 11.56 7.68
N SER A 133 2.84 10.78 6.97
CA SER A 133 2.95 9.32 6.90
C SER A 133 2.31 8.76 5.62
N ALA A 134 2.74 7.56 5.21
CA ALA A 134 2.16 6.84 4.08
C ALA A 134 2.29 5.33 4.27
N CYS A 135 1.32 4.55 3.77
CA CYS A 135 1.39 3.09 3.79
C CYS A 135 0.67 2.43 2.61
N ILE A 136 1.02 1.16 2.36
CA ILE A 136 0.37 0.32 1.36
C ILE A 136 -0.38 -0.80 2.07
N LEU A 137 -1.67 -0.92 1.73
CA LEU A 137 -2.62 -1.88 2.30
C LEU A 137 -3.11 -2.83 1.20
N LEU A 138 -2.92 -4.13 1.41
CA LEU A 138 -3.45 -5.19 0.56
C LEU A 138 -4.57 -5.94 1.26
N PRO A 139 -5.61 -6.37 0.52
CA PRO A 139 -6.64 -7.23 1.04
C PRO A 139 -6.13 -8.65 1.27
N ASP A 140 -6.68 -9.33 2.28
CA ASP A 140 -6.48 -10.77 2.50
C ASP A 140 -7.30 -11.62 1.52
N GLU A 141 -7.21 -12.94 1.65
CA GLU A 141 -7.97 -13.90 0.83
C GLU A 141 -9.50 -13.75 0.96
N ARG A 142 -10.00 -13.01 1.98
CA ARG A 142 -11.42 -12.74 2.22
C ARG A 142 -11.86 -11.38 1.68
N GLY A 143 -10.94 -10.58 1.14
CA GLY A 143 -11.22 -9.26 0.60
C GLY A 143 -11.31 -8.16 1.67
N GLU A 144 -10.89 -8.42 2.91
CA GLU A 144 -10.74 -7.40 3.93
C GLU A 144 -9.32 -6.81 3.85
N LEU A 145 -9.12 -5.51 4.08
CA LEU A 145 -7.76 -4.93 4.14
C LEU A 145 -7.08 -5.41 5.41
N VAL A 146 -6.05 -6.25 5.28
CA VAL A 146 -5.38 -6.83 6.47
C VAL A 146 -3.86 -6.84 6.36
N HIS A 147 -3.26 -6.52 5.20
CA HIS A 147 -1.81 -6.61 5.04
C HIS A 147 -1.15 -5.26 4.78
N LEU A 148 -0.38 -4.83 5.78
CA LEU A 148 0.50 -3.68 5.71
C LEU A 148 1.87 -4.12 5.18
N HIS A 149 2.14 -3.85 3.90
CA HIS A 149 3.40 -4.29 3.28
C HIS A 149 4.55 -3.31 3.49
N SER A 150 4.26 -2.01 3.62
CA SER A 150 5.30 -1.00 3.86
C SER A 150 4.70 0.25 4.48
N THR A 151 5.44 0.84 5.40
CA THR A 151 5.08 2.07 6.11
C THR A 151 6.21 3.08 6.07
N TYR A 152 5.83 4.35 6.10
CA TYR A 152 6.73 5.46 6.37
C TYR A 152 6.07 6.47 7.29
N GLY A 153 6.86 7.12 8.15
CA GLY A 153 6.40 8.23 9.02
C GLY A 153 5.71 7.77 10.31
N TYR A 154 5.13 6.57 10.34
CA TYR A 154 4.50 5.99 11.53
C TYR A 154 5.49 5.61 12.66
N GLU A 155 6.80 5.59 12.40
CA GLU A 155 7.82 5.28 13.42
C GLU A 155 7.97 6.36 14.50
N GLN A 156 7.51 7.58 14.19
CA GLN A 156 7.41 8.68 15.15
C GLN A 156 6.18 8.53 16.08
N TRP A 157 5.42 7.44 15.93
CA TRP A 157 4.11 7.23 16.52
C TRP A 157 4.12 5.91 17.29
N THR A 158 4.45 5.99 18.58
CA THR A 158 4.78 4.87 19.47
C THR A 158 3.68 3.80 19.63
N ASP A 159 2.44 4.06 19.20
CA ASP A 159 1.29 3.15 19.31
C ASP A 159 0.90 2.43 18.00
N VAL A 160 1.39 2.89 16.84
CA VAL A 160 0.96 2.33 15.53
C VAL A 160 1.66 1.00 15.24
N THR A 161 2.92 0.85 15.66
CA THR A 161 3.65 -0.43 15.59
C THR A 161 2.93 -1.56 16.31
N ALA A 162 2.19 -1.28 17.39
CA ALA A 162 1.43 -2.29 18.11
C ALA A 162 0.14 -2.73 17.37
N VAL A 163 -0.52 -1.84 16.63
CA VAL A 163 -1.71 -2.20 15.81
C VAL A 163 -1.30 -2.93 14.54
N VAL A 164 -0.16 -2.53 13.96
CA VAL A 164 0.46 -3.10 12.76
C VAL A 164 1.04 -4.50 12.99
N GLN A 165 1.52 -4.81 14.20
CA GLN A 165 2.11 -6.12 14.53
C GLN A 165 1.18 -7.06 15.32
N SER A 166 -0.01 -6.62 15.75
CA SER A 166 -0.87 -7.43 16.64
C SER A 166 -2.11 -8.05 15.99
N ARG A 167 -2.27 -8.05 14.67
CA ARG A 167 -3.34 -8.80 13.99
C ARG A 167 -2.93 -9.41 12.66
#